data_AF-A0A6J7MWH8-F1
#
_entry.id   AF-A0A6J7MWH8-F1
#
_cell.length_a   1.000
_cell.length_b   1.000
_cell.length_c   1.000
_cell.angle_alpha   90.00
_cell.angle_beta   90.00
_cell.angle_gamma   90.00
#
_symmetry.space_group_name_H-M   'P 1'
#
loop_
_entity.id
_entity.type
_entity.pdbx_description
1 polymer ?
#
loop_
_entity_poly.entity_id
_entity_poly.type
_entity_poly.pdbx_seq_one_letter_code
_entity_poly.pdbx_strand_id
1 'polypeptide(L)' 'MTIAGTVRAMSIRPRNEAPSLEIDLYDGTGSVRIVWLGRRRILGISPGRRLIVTGRLNQVAGEPIVYNPRYELKPLAA' A
#
# COMPACT_ATOMS: atom_id res chain seq x y z
N MET A 1 8.45 -6.80 8.51
CA MET A 1 7.52 -6.22 9.50
C MET A 1 6.09 -6.35 8.99
N THR A 2 5.11 -6.23 9.88
CA THR A 2 3.68 -6.37 9.57
C THR A 2 2.92 -5.15 10.05
N ILE A 3 2.10 -4.56 9.17
CA ILE A 3 1.29 -3.37 9.44
C ILE A 3 -0.18 -3.70 9.13
N ALA A 4 -1.09 -3.34 10.01
CA ALA A 4 -2.53 -3.40 9.75
C ALA A 4 -3.09 -1.98 9.68
N GLY A 5 -3.80 -1.65 8.60
CA GLY A 5 -4.27 -0.28 8.41
C GLY A 5 -5.39 -0.15 7.39
N THR A 6 -5.81 1.08 7.16
CA THR A 6 -6.83 1.45 6.18
C THR A 6 -6.20 2.21 5.02
N VAL A 7 -6.56 1.85 3.79
CA VAL A 7 -6.15 2.56 2.59
C VAL A 7 -6.83 3.94 2.59
N ARG A 8 -6.05 5.01 2.67
CA ARG A 8 -6.57 6.39 2.61
C ARG A 8 -6.62 6.93 1.20
N ALA A 9 -5.58 6.66 0.43
CA ALA A 9 -5.45 7.12 -0.94
C ALA A 9 -4.82 6.04 -1.82
N MET A 10 -5.11 6.14 -3.11
CA MET A 10 -4.55 5.28 -4.16
C MET A 10 -4.17 6.15 -5.35
N SER A 11 -3.00 5.88 -5.94
CA SER A 11 -2.56 6.52 -7.17
C SER A 11 -1.83 5.52 -8.07
N ILE A 12 -1.81 5.81 -9.37
CA ILE A 12 -1.00 5.07 -10.34
C ILE A 12 0.08 6.05 -10.81
N ARG A 13 1.34 5.75 -10.52
CA ARG A 13 2.45 6.55 -11.03
C ARG A 13 3.01 5.92 -12.30
N PRO A 14 3.09 6.68 -13.42
CA PRO A 14 3.88 6.24 -14.54
C PRO A 14 5.36 6.24 -14.13
N ARG A 15 6.06 5.12 -14.35
CA ARG A 15 7.52 5.10 -14.42
C ARG A 15 7.92 4.77 -15.86
N ASN A 16 9.11 5.20 -16.26
CA ASN A 16 9.61 5.11 -17.65
C ASN A 16 9.46 3.72 -18.29
N GLU A 17 9.54 2.64 -17.49
CA GLU A 17 9.46 1.26 -18.00
C GLU A 17 8.12 0.59 -17.68
N ALA A 18 7.56 0.80 -16.48
CA ALA A 18 6.30 0.18 -16.08
C ALA A 18 5.58 0.99 -14.98
N PRO A 19 4.23 1.09 -15.01
CA PRO A 19 3.48 1.81 -13.99
C PRO A 19 3.60 1.16 -12.60
N SER A 20 3.46 1.95 -11.55
CA SER A 20 3.34 1.46 -10.17
C SER A 20 2.01 1.87 -9.55
N LEU A 21 1.41 0.93 -8.82
CA LEU A 21 0.27 1.19 -7.96
C LEU A 21 0.81 1.59 -6.59
N GLU A 22 0.42 2.77 -6.12
CA GLU A 22 0.83 3.30 -4.83
C GLU A 22 -0.41 3.53 -3.97
N ILE A 23 -0.36 3.09 -2.72
CA ILE A 23 -1.38 3.41 -1.71
C ILE A 23 -0.75 4.05 -0.49
N ASP A 24 -1.54 4.87 0.19
CA ASP A 24 -1.27 5.32 1.54
C ASP A 24 -2.02 4.43 2.53
N LEU A 25 -1.30 3.70 3.37
CA LEU A 25 -1.86 2.82 4.39
C LEU A 25 -1.67 3.45 5.77
N TYR A 26 -2.78 3.77 6.45
CA TYR A 26 -2.77 4.38 7.76
C TYR A 26 -3.21 3.42 8.85
N ASP A 27 -2.40 3.29 9.91
CA ASP A 27 -2.64 2.34 11.01
C ASP A 27 -3.27 2.95 12.27
N GLY A 28 -3.48 4.27 12.30
CA GLY A 28 -3.95 5.00 13.48
C GLY A 28 -2.87 5.90 14.11
N THR A 29 -1.61 5.61 13.85
CA THR A 29 -0.46 6.34 14.41
C THR A 29 0.37 7.03 13.34
N GLY A 30 0.37 6.46 12.13
CA GLY A 30 1.12 7.00 11.01
C GLY A 30 0.70 6.38 9.69
N SER A 31 1.33 6.85 8.64
CA SER A 31 1.08 6.44 7.25
C SER A 31 2.33 5.77 6.69
N VAL A 32 2.14 4.69 5.93
CA VAL A 32 3.19 4.00 5.18
C VAL A 32 2.77 3.88 3.73
N ARG A 33 3.65 4.29 2.81
CA ARG A 33 3.40 4.14 1.39
C ARG A 33 3.66 2.70 0.96
N ILE A 34 2.66 2.06 0.36
CA ILE A 34 2.80 0.71 -0.18
C ILE A 34 2.82 0.79 -1.69
N VAL A 35 3.83 0.20 -2.32
CA VAL A 35 4.07 0.32 -3.76
C VAL A 35 4.17 -1.06 -4.40
N TRP A 36 3.31 -1.32 -5.39
CA TRP A 36 3.43 -2.46 -6.27
C TRP A 36 3.94 -2.02 -7.64
N LEU A 37 5.17 -2.44 -7.96
CA LEU A 37 5.83 -2.14 -9.22
C LEU A 37 5.24 -3.01 -10.34
N GLY A 38 5.13 -2.44 -11.54
CA GLY A 38 4.58 -3.14 -12.71
C GLY A 38 3.09 -3.43 -12.63
N ARG A 39 2.38 -2.86 -11.65
CA ARG A 39 0.94 -3.07 -11.44
C ARG A 39 0.21 -1.75 -11.57
N ARG A 40 -0.89 -1.75 -12.33
CA ARG A 40 -1.85 -0.62 -12.40
C ARG A 40 -2.98 -0.77 -11.39
N ARG A 41 -3.29 -2.01 -11.02
CA ARG A 41 -4.39 -2.35 -10.11
C ARG A 41 -4.09 -3.64 -9.38
N ILE A 42 -4.61 -3.74 -8.17
CA ILE A 42 -4.78 -4.98 -7.42
C ILE A 42 -6.25 -5.08 -7.05
N LEU A 43 -6.88 -6.22 -7.35
CA LEU A 43 -8.29 -6.43 -7.06
C LEU A 43 -8.53 -6.41 -5.54
N GLY A 44 -9.62 -5.76 -5.12
CA GLY A 44 -10.00 -5.66 -3.72
C GLY A 44 -9.25 -4.61 -2.90
N ILE A 45 -8.22 -3.97 -3.45
CA ILE A 45 -7.61 -2.77 -2.85
C ILE A 45 -8.30 -1.53 -3.41
N SER A 46 -8.81 -0.68 -2.52
CA SER A 46 -9.46 0.60 -2.82
C SER A 46 -9.39 1.50 -1.58
N PRO A 47 -9.57 2.83 -1.71
CA PRO A 47 -9.75 3.70 -0.55
C PRO A 47 -10.85 3.17 0.39
N GLY A 48 -10.64 3.30 1.70
CA GLY A 48 -11.49 2.77 2.75
C GLY A 48 -11.27 1.28 3.08
N ARG A 49 -10.50 0.54 2.28
CA ARG A 49 -10.25 -0.88 2.53
C ARG A 49 -9.25 -1.08 3.67
N ARG A 50 -9.53 -2.03 4.58
CA ARG A 50 -8.54 -2.50 5.57
C ARG A 50 -7.68 -3.64 5.03
N LEU A 51 -6.38 -3.53 5.27
CA LEU A 51 -5.35 -4.46 4.81
C LEU A 51 -4.42 -4.85 5.97
N ILE A 52 -3.87 -6.06 5.92
CA ILE A 52 -2.59 -6.37 6.55
C ILE A 52 -1.53 -6.40 5.46
N VAL A 53 -0.39 -5.76 5.71
CA VAL A 53 0.75 -5.72 4.81
C VAL A 53 1.98 -6.22 5.54
N THR A 54 2.69 -7.18 4.92
CA THR A 54 3.93 -7.74 5.44
C THR A 54 5.05 -7.56 4.41
N GLY A 55 6.13 -6.89 4.83
CA GLY A 55 7.26 -6.62 3.96
C GLY A 55 8.42 -5.93 4.65
N ARG A 56 9.40 -5.50 3.85
CA ARG A 56 10.56 -4.74 4.31
C ARG A 56 10.27 -3.24 4.26
N LEU A 57 10.44 -2.57 5.40
CA LEU A 57 10.36 -1.10 5.46
C LEU A 57 11.63 -0.50 4.88
N ASN A 58 11.43 0.54 4.08
CA ASN A 58 12.49 1.43 3.62
C ASN A 58 12.10 2.87 3.96
N GLN A 59 13.06 3.77 3.90
CA GLN A 59 12.81 5.20 3.88
C GLN A 59 13.28 5.79 2.56
N VAL A 60 12.41 6.56 1.91
CA VAL A 60 12.74 7.29 0.68
C VAL A 60 12.28 8.73 0.86
N ALA A 61 13.21 9.67 0.75
CA ALA A 61 12.95 11.10 1.00
C ALA A 61 12.25 11.36 2.35
N GLY A 62 12.58 10.58 3.39
CA GLY A 62 11.99 10.68 4.74
C GLY A 62 10.65 9.95 4.92
N GLU A 63 10.06 9.41 3.85
CA GLU A 63 8.77 8.72 3.93
C GLU A 63 8.96 7.19 4.07
N PRO A 64 8.24 6.53 4.99
CA PRO A 64 8.26 5.08 5.12
C PRO A 64 7.56 4.42 3.92
N ILE A 65 8.26 3.49 3.27
CA ILE A 65 7.78 2.83 2.06
C ILE A 65 8.05 1.31 2.08
N VAL A 66 7.09 0.55 1.58
CA VAL A 66 7.20 -0.90 1.40
C VAL A 66 6.91 -1.25 -0.06
N TYR A 67 7.86 -1.94 -0.70
CA TYR A 67 7.74 -2.37 -2.08
C TYR A 67 7.30 -3.84 -2.18
N ASN A 68 6.41 -4.11 -3.15
CA ASN A 68 5.88 -5.43 -3.49
C ASN A 68 5.61 -6.33 -2.29
N PRO A 69 4.89 -5.86 -1.25
CA PRO A 69 4.69 -6.68 -0.08
C PRO A 69 3.69 -7.81 -0.34
N ARG A 70 3.71 -8.78 0.58
CA ARG A 70 2.57 -9.65 0.81
C ARG A 70 1.47 -8.83 1.48
N TYR A 71 0.23 -9.04 1.07
CA TYR A 71 -0.93 -8.36 1.65
C TYR A 71 -2.11 -9.32 1.84
N GLU A 72 -2.98 -8.99 2.78
CA GLU A 72 -4.21 -9.70 3.07
C GLU A 72 -5.35 -8.67 3.21
N LEU A 73 -6.47 -8.92 2.52
CA LEU A 73 -7.67 -8.10 2.64
C LEU A 73 -8.41 -8.50 3.93
N LYS A 74 -8.70 -7.56 4.83
CA LYS A 74 -9.58 -7.85 5.99
C LYS A 74 -11.02 -8.00 5.53
N PRO A 75 -11.94 -8.72 6.21
CA PRO A 75 -13.35 -8.69 5.83
C PRO A 75 -13.92 -7.26 5.76
N LEU A 76 -14.92 -7.03 4.90
CA LEU A 76 -15.74 -5.82 5.01
C LEU A 76 -16.55 -5.96 6.29
N ALA A 77 -16.68 -4.90 7.10
CA ALA A 77 -17.60 -4.92 8.23
C ALA A 77 -19.02 -5.08 7.66
N ALA A 78 -19.77 -6.04 8.21
CA ALA A 78 -21.16 -6.31 7.84
C ALA A 78 -22.10 -5.22 8.38
#